data_AF-L7CLX2-F1
#
_entry.id   AF-L7CLX2-F1
#
_cell.length_a   1.000
_cell.length_b   1.000
_cell.length_c   1.000
_cell.angle_alpha   90.00
_cell.angle_beta   90.00
_cell.angle_gamma   90.00
#
_symmetry.space_group_name_H-M   'P 1'
#
loop_
_entity.id
_entity.type
_entity.pdbx_description
1 polymer ?
#
loop_
_entity_poly.entity_id
_entity_poly.type
_entity_poly.pdbx_seq_one_letter_code
_entity_poly.pdbx_strand_id
1 'polypeptide(L)'
;MEKLDQWVGDTHWDVIHFNWGLWDLCYRHPESKVQGRRDKVNGTITTTLEQYEKNLDELVSRLEKTGAKLVWANTTVVPEDEAGRVLGDDAKYNEAAARVMDRHGILINDLHSLTKTFAADHFDGPGNVHYTQEGYRKIGQQVTDHILRALESEQKVSGDEK
;
A
#
# COMPACT_ATOMS: atom_id res chain seq x y z
N MET A 1 -6.72 12.38 -4.97
CA MET A 1 -7.47 11.47 -5.89
C MET A 1 -7.61 12.02 -7.31
N GLU A 2 -7.23 13.27 -7.58
CA GLU A 2 -7.47 13.95 -8.88
C GLU A 2 -6.66 13.39 -10.06
N LYS A 3 -5.55 12.70 -9.78
CA LYS A 3 -4.60 12.27 -10.82
C LYS A 3 -4.75 10.81 -11.25
N LEU A 4 -5.68 10.05 -10.65
CA LEU A 4 -5.80 8.62 -10.90
C LEU A 4 -6.05 8.33 -12.39
N ASP A 5 -7.01 9.02 -13.02
CA ASP A 5 -7.33 8.79 -14.44
C ASP A 5 -6.13 9.11 -15.35
N GLN A 6 -5.33 10.12 -14.99
CA GLN A 6 -4.10 10.46 -15.72
C GLN A 6 -3.03 9.36 -15.56
N TRP A 7 -2.92 8.75 -14.38
CA TRP A 7 -1.92 7.71 -14.11
C TRP A 7 -2.27 6.36 -14.71
N VAL A 8 -3.54 5.99 -14.66
CA VAL A 8 -4.05 4.78 -15.34
C VAL A 8 -3.99 4.96 -16.85
N GLY A 9 -4.36 6.16 -17.32
CA GLY A 9 -4.36 6.54 -18.73
C GLY A 9 -5.29 5.67 -19.58
N ASP A 10 -5.01 5.61 -20.87
CA ASP A 10 -5.77 4.82 -21.84
C ASP A 10 -5.18 3.41 -22.05
N THR A 11 -4.26 2.98 -21.19
CA THR A 11 -3.63 1.66 -21.30
C THR A 11 -4.59 0.59 -20.81
N HIS A 12 -4.71 -0.50 -21.56
CA HIS A 12 -5.40 -1.69 -21.09
C HIS A 12 -4.45 -2.50 -20.20
N TRP A 13 -4.73 -2.52 -18.90
CA TRP A 13 -3.94 -3.25 -17.91
C TRP A 13 -4.58 -4.59 -17.62
N ASP A 14 -3.83 -5.69 -17.72
CA ASP A 14 -4.30 -7.00 -17.26
C ASP A 14 -4.36 -7.06 -15.73
N VAL A 15 -3.34 -6.47 -15.07
CA VAL A 15 -3.21 -6.39 -13.62
C VAL A 15 -2.79 -4.98 -13.19
N ILE A 16 -3.48 -4.45 -12.18
CA ILE A 16 -3.05 -3.25 -11.44
C ILE A 16 -2.69 -3.67 -10.01
N HIS A 17 -1.39 -3.63 -9.70
CA HIS A 17 -0.88 -3.77 -8.35
C HIS A 17 -0.69 -2.38 -7.74
N PHE A 18 -1.27 -2.12 -6.57
CA PHE A 18 -1.31 -0.77 -5.99
C PHE A 18 -1.15 -0.75 -4.47
N ASN A 19 -0.69 0.38 -3.92
CA ASN A 19 -0.54 0.62 -2.48
C ASN A 19 -0.74 2.10 -2.13
N TRP A 20 -1.41 2.36 -1.01
CA TRP A 20 -1.50 3.68 -0.34
C TRP A 20 -1.60 3.47 1.17
N GLY A 21 -1.04 4.40 1.95
CA GLY A 21 -1.19 4.40 3.41
C GLY A 21 -0.14 5.21 4.15
N LEU A 22 1.16 5.03 3.86
CA LEU A 22 2.23 5.71 4.64
C LEU A 22 2.07 7.23 4.69
N TRP A 23 1.54 7.88 3.65
CA TRP A 23 1.33 9.33 3.68
C TRP A 23 0.09 9.73 4.48
N ASP A 24 -0.95 8.91 4.45
CA ASP A 24 -2.22 9.05 5.16
C ASP A 24 -2.04 8.97 6.67
N LEU A 25 -1.32 7.94 7.13
CA LEU A 25 -1.07 7.69 8.56
C LEU A 25 0.06 8.54 9.17
N CYS A 26 0.50 9.58 8.46
CA CYS A 26 1.55 10.47 8.89
C CYS A 26 0.99 11.69 9.64
N TYR A 27 1.53 11.99 10.81
CA TYR A 27 1.26 13.21 11.56
C TYR A 27 2.16 14.34 11.07
N ARG A 28 1.59 15.54 10.95
CA ARG A 28 2.29 16.72 10.43
C ARG A 28 2.03 17.95 11.26
N HIS A 29 3.09 18.74 11.46
CA HIS A 29 3.02 20.02 12.14
C HIS A 29 3.58 21.15 11.24
N PRO A 30 2.89 22.29 11.06
CA PRO A 30 3.32 23.37 10.17
C PRO A 30 4.76 23.86 10.39
N GLU A 31 5.23 23.83 11.64
CA GLU A 31 6.55 24.32 12.04
C GLU A 31 7.66 23.26 11.98
N SER A 32 7.31 21.97 11.80
CA SER A 32 8.30 20.90 11.74
C SER A 32 9.26 21.10 10.57
N LYS A 33 10.56 20.90 10.86
CA LYS A 33 11.66 20.96 9.88
C LYS A 33 12.01 19.60 9.29
N VAL A 34 11.40 18.53 9.80
CA VAL A 34 11.57 17.19 9.22
C VAL A 34 10.88 17.16 7.86
N GLN A 35 11.49 16.46 6.89
CA GLN A 35 10.95 16.30 5.54
C GLN A 35 9.45 15.95 5.57
N GLY A 36 8.65 16.68 4.80
CA GLY A 36 7.20 16.52 4.76
C GLY A 36 6.47 17.11 5.97
N ARG A 37 7.11 17.96 6.78
CA ARG A 37 6.54 18.52 8.02
C ARG A 37 6.14 17.45 9.04
N ARG A 38 6.82 16.29 9.00
CA ARG A 38 6.53 15.14 9.87
C ARG A 38 6.77 15.48 11.33
N ASP A 39 5.79 15.20 12.18
CA ASP A 39 5.90 15.36 13.63
C ASP A 39 4.79 14.55 14.30
N LYS A 40 5.11 13.37 14.85
CA LYS A 40 4.14 12.54 15.59
C LYS A 40 3.84 13.02 17.00
N VAL A 41 4.58 13.99 17.53
CA VAL A 41 4.44 14.47 18.91
C VAL A 41 3.49 15.67 18.95
N ASN A 42 3.67 16.64 18.06
CA ASN A 42 2.89 17.88 18.04
C ASN A 42 1.98 18.00 16.81
N GLY A 43 2.12 17.10 15.83
CA GLY A 43 1.37 17.17 14.59
C GLY A 43 -0.05 16.60 14.68
N THR A 44 -0.80 16.83 13.62
CA THR A 44 -2.12 16.23 13.40
C THR A 44 -2.02 15.18 12.31
N ILE A 45 -2.82 14.11 12.42
CA ILE A 45 -2.87 13.05 11.41
C ILE A 45 -3.27 13.63 10.04
N THR A 46 -2.61 13.17 8.96
CA THR A 46 -2.87 13.68 7.60
C THR A 46 -4.25 13.27 7.10
N THR A 47 -4.68 12.05 7.39
CA THR A 47 -5.97 11.52 6.95
C THR A 47 -6.49 10.63 8.06
N THR A 48 -7.72 10.83 8.54
CA THR A 48 -8.28 9.94 9.58
C THR A 48 -8.53 8.53 9.02
N LEU A 49 -8.65 7.52 9.89
CA LEU A 49 -8.99 6.15 9.45
C LEU A 49 -10.28 6.10 8.61
N GLU A 50 -11.31 6.83 9.04
CA GLU A 50 -12.60 6.92 8.34
C GLU A 50 -12.43 7.55 6.95
N GLN A 51 -11.65 8.62 6.86
CA GLN A 51 -11.40 9.29 5.58
C GLN A 51 -10.51 8.44 4.67
N TYR A 52 -9.54 7.73 5.22
CA TYR A 52 -8.69 6.80 4.47
C TYR A 52 -9.53 5.64 3.90
N GLU A 53 -10.38 5.02 4.72
CA GLU A 53 -11.28 3.95 4.26
C GLU A 53 -12.20 4.44 3.13
N LYS A 54 -12.80 5.62 3.30
CA LYS A 54 -13.64 6.24 2.26
C LYS A 54 -12.86 6.55 0.97
N ASN A 55 -11.66 7.12 1.10
CA ASN A 55 -10.82 7.43 -0.06
C ASN A 55 -10.41 6.17 -0.81
N LEU A 56 -10.04 5.12 -0.08
CA LEU A 56 -9.59 3.87 -0.68
C LEU A 56 -10.75 3.15 -1.38
N ASP A 57 -11.94 3.16 -0.80
CA ASP A 57 -13.17 2.64 -1.41
C ASP A 57 -13.49 3.34 -2.75
N GLU A 58 -13.35 4.68 -2.78
CA GLU A 58 -13.50 5.46 -4.02
C GLU A 58 -12.41 5.13 -5.06
N LEU A 59 -11.15 4.99 -4.63
CA LEU A 59 -10.04 4.64 -5.51
C LEU A 59 -10.22 3.24 -6.12
N VAL A 60 -10.58 2.25 -5.30
CA VAL A 60 -10.84 0.87 -5.76
C VAL A 60 -12.00 0.85 -6.74
N SER A 61 -13.13 1.49 -6.40
CA SER A 61 -14.29 1.61 -7.29
C SER A 61 -13.95 2.22 -8.65
N ARG A 62 -12.95 3.11 -8.72
CA ARG A 62 -12.47 3.70 -9.97
C ARG A 62 -11.53 2.76 -10.72
N LEU A 63 -10.63 2.08 -10.01
CA LEU A 63 -9.73 1.08 -10.60
C LEU A 63 -10.50 -0.11 -11.18
N GLU A 64 -11.58 -0.56 -10.54
CA GLU A 64 -12.41 -1.67 -11.04
C GLU A 64 -12.99 -1.39 -12.42
N LYS A 65 -13.29 -0.12 -12.74
CA LYS A 65 -13.82 0.29 -14.05
C LYS A 65 -12.85 0.08 -15.20
N THR A 66 -11.56 -0.13 -14.90
CA THR A 66 -10.56 -0.45 -15.91
C THR A 66 -10.73 -1.88 -16.45
N GLY A 67 -11.41 -2.76 -15.71
CA GLY A 67 -11.52 -4.19 -16.01
C GLY A 67 -10.27 -4.99 -15.66
N ALA A 68 -9.19 -4.34 -15.18
CA ALA A 68 -7.98 -5.02 -14.74
C ALA A 68 -8.23 -5.83 -13.48
N LYS A 69 -7.49 -6.94 -13.32
CA LYS A 69 -7.40 -7.59 -12.01
C LYS A 69 -6.67 -6.67 -11.05
N LEU A 70 -7.25 -6.49 -9.88
CA LEU A 70 -6.71 -5.62 -8.85
C LEU A 70 -6.01 -6.45 -7.78
N VAL A 71 -4.80 -6.03 -7.39
CA VAL A 71 -4.06 -6.59 -6.26
C VAL A 71 -3.61 -5.45 -5.37
N TRP A 72 -4.13 -5.39 -4.15
CA TRP A 72 -3.72 -4.40 -3.18
C TRP A 72 -2.53 -4.91 -2.36
N ALA A 73 -1.43 -4.18 -2.34
CA ALA A 73 -0.38 -4.39 -1.35
C ALA A 73 -0.70 -3.59 -0.10
N ASN A 74 -0.67 -4.24 1.07
CA ASN A 74 -0.83 -3.53 2.32
C ASN A 74 0.40 -2.68 2.66
N THR A 75 0.20 -1.67 3.52
CA THR A 75 1.26 -0.76 3.95
C THR A 75 2.32 -1.54 4.72
N THR A 76 3.59 -1.34 4.38
CA THR A 76 4.71 -2.00 5.07
C THR A 76 4.90 -1.49 6.50
N VAL A 77 5.67 -2.22 7.31
CA VAL A 77 5.87 -1.90 8.73
C VAL A 77 6.41 -0.47 8.93
N VAL A 78 5.85 0.25 9.91
CA VAL A 78 6.45 1.48 10.43
C VAL A 78 7.49 1.09 11.49
N PRO A 79 8.77 1.40 11.29
CA PRO A 79 9.80 1.08 12.27
C PRO A 79 9.62 1.93 13.53
N GLU A 80 10.19 1.42 14.63
CA GLU A 80 10.39 2.23 15.84
C GLU A 80 11.17 3.52 15.49
N ASP A 81 10.91 4.60 16.24
CA ASP A 81 11.54 5.91 16.06
C ASP A 81 11.26 6.67 14.75
N GLU A 82 10.36 6.20 13.88
CA GLU A 82 9.95 6.98 12.70
C GLU A 82 9.41 8.37 13.12
N ALA A 83 9.87 9.43 12.48
CA ALA A 83 9.62 10.81 12.92
C ALA A 83 8.14 11.26 12.83
N GLY A 84 7.39 10.74 11.86
CA GLY A 84 6.05 11.23 11.52
C GLY A 84 4.90 10.29 11.87
N ARG A 85 5.14 9.04 12.23
CA ARG A 85 4.10 8.01 12.35
C ARG A 85 4.18 7.36 13.71
N VAL A 86 3.01 7.10 14.26
CA VAL A 86 2.87 6.38 15.52
C VAL A 86 2.99 4.89 15.23
N LEU A 87 3.78 4.20 16.06
CA LEU A 87 3.96 2.75 15.96
C LEU A 87 2.60 2.04 16.10
N GLY A 88 2.31 1.12 15.18
CA GLY A 88 1.06 0.36 15.15
C GLY A 88 -0.08 1.03 14.38
N ASP A 89 0.07 2.27 13.90
CA ASP A 89 -0.94 2.86 13.01
C ASP A 89 -0.96 2.19 11.63
N ASP A 90 0.19 1.74 11.13
CA ASP A 90 0.28 0.89 9.94
C ASP A 90 -0.69 -0.31 10.00
N ALA A 91 -0.75 -1.01 11.14
CA ALA A 91 -1.67 -2.12 11.34
C ALA A 91 -3.14 -1.66 11.30
N LYS A 92 -3.49 -0.56 11.98
CA LYS A 92 -4.87 -0.03 12.00
C LYS A 92 -5.35 0.38 10.61
N TYR A 93 -4.49 1.03 9.82
CA TYR A 93 -4.83 1.44 8.45
C TYR A 93 -4.91 0.22 7.54
N ASN A 94 -4.05 -0.78 7.73
CA ASN A 94 -4.14 -2.04 6.99
C ASN A 94 -5.44 -2.79 7.31
N GLU A 95 -5.92 -2.80 8.55
CA GLU A 95 -7.24 -3.35 8.90
C GLU A 95 -8.40 -2.60 8.23
N ALA A 96 -8.31 -1.26 8.15
CA ALA A 96 -9.30 -0.46 7.43
C ALA A 96 -9.31 -0.77 5.94
N ALA A 97 -8.14 -0.85 5.32
CA ALA A 97 -8.01 -1.24 3.93
C ALA A 97 -8.47 -2.68 3.68
N ALA A 98 -8.19 -3.62 4.58
CA ALA A 98 -8.65 -5.00 4.45
C ALA A 98 -10.18 -5.10 4.38
N ARG A 99 -10.92 -4.27 5.13
CA ARG A 99 -12.39 -4.18 5.01
C ARG A 99 -12.84 -3.68 3.63
N VAL A 100 -12.13 -2.72 3.04
CA VAL A 100 -12.40 -2.25 1.67
C VAL A 100 -12.15 -3.37 0.68
N MET A 101 -10.98 -4.02 0.75
CA MET A 101 -10.62 -5.09 -0.17
C MET A 101 -11.60 -6.27 -0.08
N ASP A 102 -12.05 -6.64 1.11
CA ASP A 102 -13.05 -7.68 1.33
C ASP A 102 -14.40 -7.34 0.65
N ARG A 103 -14.90 -6.11 0.80
CA ARG A 103 -16.14 -5.65 0.15
C ARG A 103 -16.08 -5.72 -1.38
N HIS A 104 -14.91 -5.43 -1.95
CA HIS A 104 -14.67 -5.43 -3.40
C HIS A 104 -14.15 -6.77 -3.94
N GLY A 105 -13.83 -7.74 -3.07
CA GLY A 105 -13.23 -9.01 -3.48
C GLY A 105 -11.81 -8.87 -4.06
N ILE A 106 -11.03 -7.89 -3.59
CA ILE A 106 -9.68 -7.61 -4.09
C ILE A 106 -8.63 -8.48 -3.38
N LEU A 107 -7.71 -9.04 -4.16
CA LEU A 107 -6.60 -9.82 -3.64
C LEU A 107 -5.63 -8.95 -2.82
N ILE A 108 -5.17 -9.47 -1.68
CA ILE A 108 -4.22 -8.79 -0.81
C ILE A 108 -2.83 -9.41 -0.96
N ASN A 109 -1.84 -8.59 -1.28
CA ASN A 109 -0.42 -8.89 -1.12
C ASN A 109 0.06 -8.35 0.23
N ASP A 110 0.30 -9.25 1.20
CA ASP A 110 0.68 -8.89 2.57
C ASP A 110 2.18 -8.56 2.70
N LEU A 111 2.54 -7.33 2.31
CA LEU A 111 3.89 -6.79 2.49
C LEU A 111 4.19 -6.38 3.94
N HIS A 112 3.19 -6.12 4.76
CA HIS A 112 3.33 -5.80 6.18
C HIS A 112 3.95 -6.97 6.92
N SER A 113 3.36 -8.16 6.80
CA SER A 113 3.89 -9.38 7.41
C SER A 113 5.29 -9.69 6.89
N LEU A 114 5.56 -9.52 5.59
CA LEU A 114 6.90 -9.69 5.02
C LEU A 114 7.91 -8.74 5.69
N THR A 115 7.65 -7.44 5.64
CA THR A 115 8.59 -6.42 6.12
C THR A 115 8.76 -6.42 7.63
N LYS A 116 7.79 -6.94 8.38
CA LYS A 116 7.92 -7.21 9.81
C LYS A 116 9.00 -8.26 10.14
N THR A 117 9.34 -9.14 9.19
CA THR A 117 10.43 -10.14 9.38
C THR A 117 11.83 -9.59 9.07
N PHE A 118 11.93 -8.36 8.58
CA PHE A 118 13.20 -7.81 8.13
C PHE A 118 14.11 -7.47 9.31
N ALA A 119 15.39 -7.81 9.18
CA ALA A 119 16.42 -7.35 10.10
C ALA A 119 16.74 -5.86 9.83
N ALA A 120 17.37 -5.20 10.81
CA ALA A 120 17.65 -3.76 10.75
C ALA A 120 18.45 -3.32 9.50
N ASP A 121 19.31 -4.18 8.97
CA ASP A 121 20.13 -3.96 7.77
C ASP A 121 19.35 -4.00 6.44
N HIS A 122 18.07 -4.35 6.47
CA HIS A 122 17.17 -4.28 5.32
C HIS A 122 16.48 -2.91 5.21
N PHE A 123 16.58 -2.07 6.23
CA PHE A 123 16.06 -0.70 6.25
C PHE A 123 17.17 0.29 5.89
N ASP A 124 16.80 1.39 5.25
CA ASP A 124 17.72 2.47 4.84
C ASP A 124 18.14 3.36 6.04
N GLY A 125 18.26 2.76 7.23
CA GLY A 125 18.63 3.38 8.48
C GLY A 125 17.56 3.25 9.59
N PRO A 126 17.94 3.53 10.85
CA PRO A 126 17.02 3.50 11.99
C PRO A 126 15.83 4.46 11.78
N GLY A 127 14.62 4.00 12.08
CA GLY A 127 13.40 4.80 11.92
C GLY A 127 13.05 5.15 10.47
N ASN A 128 13.71 4.55 9.46
CA ASN A 128 13.45 4.82 8.05
C ASN A 128 12.40 3.84 7.49
N VAL A 129 11.37 4.38 6.82
CA VAL A 129 10.34 3.59 6.14
C VAL A 129 10.77 3.08 4.76
N HIS A 130 11.94 3.49 4.29
CA HIS A 130 12.55 3.00 3.06
C HIS A 130 13.52 1.86 3.36
N TYR A 131 13.75 1.04 2.33
CA TYR A 131 14.52 -0.18 2.44
C TYR A 131 15.87 -0.05 1.70
N THR A 132 16.83 -0.86 2.09
CA THR A 132 18.04 -1.05 1.29
C THR A 132 17.71 -1.78 -0.01
N GLN A 133 18.67 -1.85 -0.93
CA GLN A 133 18.50 -2.62 -2.17
C GLN A 133 18.08 -4.07 -1.90
N GLU A 134 18.64 -4.71 -0.87
CA GLU A 134 18.30 -6.09 -0.51
C GLU A 134 16.87 -6.20 0.07
N GLY A 135 16.46 -5.24 0.91
CA GLY A 135 15.07 -5.17 1.39
C GLY A 135 14.07 -5.00 0.24
N TYR A 136 14.35 -4.08 -0.70
CA TYR A 136 13.53 -3.91 -1.89
C TYR A 136 13.54 -5.13 -2.81
N ARG A 137 14.64 -5.87 -2.92
CA ARG A 137 14.70 -7.12 -3.69
C ARG A 137 13.72 -8.16 -3.13
N LYS A 138 13.65 -8.31 -1.80
CA LYS A 138 12.70 -9.23 -1.14
C LYS A 138 11.25 -8.79 -1.33
N ILE A 139 10.96 -7.50 -1.16
CA ILE A 139 9.63 -6.93 -1.44
C ILE A 139 9.25 -7.17 -2.90
N GLY A 140 10.16 -6.86 -3.82
CA GLY A 140 9.98 -7.02 -5.26
C GLY A 140 9.66 -8.47 -5.63
N GLN A 141 10.36 -9.44 -5.06
CA GLN A 141 10.04 -10.86 -5.28
C GLN A 141 8.59 -11.20 -4.91
N GLN A 142 8.14 -10.80 -3.72
CA GLN A 142 6.76 -11.08 -3.31
C GLN A 142 5.73 -10.35 -4.17
N VAL A 143 6.02 -9.11 -4.59
CA VAL A 143 5.17 -8.36 -5.54
C VAL A 143 5.07 -9.09 -6.87
N THR A 144 6.20 -9.51 -7.44
CA THR A 144 6.24 -10.29 -8.69
C THR A 144 5.43 -11.58 -8.57
N ASP A 145 5.58 -12.33 -7.49
CA ASP A 145 4.84 -13.57 -7.28
C ASP A 145 3.32 -13.35 -7.27
N HIS A 146 2.84 -12.26 -6.65
CA HIS A 146 1.40 -11.94 -6.62
C HIS A 146 0.87 -11.46 -7.97
N ILE A 147 1.67 -10.68 -8.71
CA ILE A 147 1.30 -10.25 -10.07
C ILE A 147 1.21 -11.48 -10.99
N LEU A 148 2.18 -12.38 -10.95
CA LEU A 148 2.17 -13.60 -11.77
C LEU A 148 0.97 -14.50 -11.44
N ARG A 149 0.64 -14.69 -10.15
CA ARG A 149 -0.58 -15.43 -9.75
C ARG A 149 -1.86 -14.77 -10.28
N ALA A 150 -1.94 -13.44 -10.25
CA ALA A 150 -3.08 -12.71 -10.80
C ALA A 150 -3.20 -12.96 -12.32
N LEU A 151 -2.09 -12.95 -13.05
CA LEU A 151 -2.06 -13.27 -14.49
C LEU A 151 -2.41 -14.74 -14.79
N GLU A 152 -1.89 -15.71 -14.02
CA GLU A 152 -2.14 -17.14 -14.26
C GLU A 152 -3.62 -17.53 -14.11
N SER A 153 -4.39 -16.83 -13.29
CA SER A 153 -5.83 -17.09 -13.14
C SER A 153 -6.63 -16.86 -14.44
N GLU A 154 -6.11 -16.12 -15.43
CA GLU A 154 -6.71 -15.99 -16.77
C GLU A 154 -6.56 -17.25 -17.63
N GLN A 155 -5.46 -17.98 -17.47
CA GLN A 155 -5.16 -19.14 -18.31
C GLN A 155 -6.00 -20.36 -17.94
N LYS A 156 -6.43 -20.49 -16.69
CA LYS A 156 -7.31 -21.60 -16.26
C LYS A 156 -8.76 -21.41 -16.70
N VAL A 157 -9.29 -20.18 -16.67
CA VAL A 157 -10.69 -19.91 -17.08
C VAL A 157 -10.88 -20.10 -18.59
N SER A 158 -9.87 -19.78 -19.40
CA SER A 158 -9.92 -19.96 -20.87
C SER A 158 -9.66 -21.40 -21.36
N GLY A 159 -9.20 -22.29 -20.47
CA GLY A 159 -8.88 -23.69 -20.79
C GLY A 159 -10.04 -24.67 -20.64
N ASP A 160 -11.07 -24.32 -19.87
CA ASP A 160 -12.21 -25.20 -19.55
C ASP A 160 -13.44 -24.97 -20.45
N GLU A 161 -13.35 -24.09 -21.46
CA GLU A 161 -14.40 -23.85 -22.48
C GLU A 161 -14.15 -24.59 -23.82
N LYS A 162 -13.62 -25.82 -23.80
CA LYS A 162 -13.55 -26.68 -25.00
C LYS A 162 -14.17 -28.05 -24.81
#